data_AF-A0A1I3SAM2-F1
#
_entry.id   AF-A0A1I3SAM2-F1
#
_cell.length_a   1.000
_cell.length_b   1.000
_cell.length_c   1.000
_cell.angle_alpha   90.00
_cell.angle_beta   90.00
_cell.angle_gamma   90.00
#
_symmetry.space_group_name_H-M   'P 1'
#
loop_
_entity.id
_entity.type
_entity.pdbx_description
1 polymer ?
#
loop_
_entity_poly.entity_id
_entity_poly.type
_entity_poly.pdbx_seq_one_letter_code
_entity_poly.pdbx_strand_id
1 'polypeptide(L)' 'MKIVHRDDYRARRAADYPALTELADALVHQQAGDGAKLRAYLDACRAVKARYPKPDPVESEASEPKISERKAT' A
#
# COMPACT_ATOMS: atom_id res chain seq x y z
N MET A 1 -14.31 7.29 -25.70
CA MET A 1 -13.90 6.31 -24.67
C MET A 1 -13.82 7.03 -23.33
N LYS A 2 -14.59 6.61 -22.32
CA LYS A 2 -14.45 7.11 -20.95
C LYS A 2 -13.37 6.28 -20.27
N ILE A 3 -12.16 6.82 -20.18
CA ILE A 3 -11.07 6.18 -19.42
C ILE A 3 -11.37 6.45 -17.95
N VAL A 4 -11.81 5.42 -17.23
CA VAL A 4 -12.09 5.51 -15.79
C VAL A 4 -10.78 5.21 -15.08
N HIS A 5 -10.07 6.24 -14.61
CA HIS A 5 -8.95 6.04 -13.67
C HIS A 5 -9.53 5.61 -12.33
N ARG A 6 -9.56 4.30 -12.07
CA ARG A 6 -9.90 3.78 -10.75
C ARG A 6 -8.68 4.05 -9.88
N ASP A 7 -8.78 4.99 -8.93
CA ASP A 7 -7.64 5.40 -8.11
C ASP A 7 -6.86 4.20 -7.57
N ASP A 8 -5.56 4.20 -7.84
CA ASP A 8 -4.66 3.16 -7.39
C ASP A 8 -4.74 3.04 -5.87
N TYR A 9 -5.22 1.89 -5.38
CA TYR A 9 -5.28 1.61 -3.94
C TYR A 9 -3.92 1.81 -3.26
N ARG A 10 -2.83 1.68 -4.02
CA ARG A 10 -1.45 1.97 -3.60
C ARG A 10 -1.23 3.45 -3.29
N ALA A 11 -1.67 4.35 -4.18
CA ALA A 11 -1.57 5.79 -3.97
C ALA A 11 -2.37 6.25 -2.75
N ARG A 12 -3.59 5.70 -2.58
CA ARG A 12 -4.42 5.99 -1.40
C ARG A 12 -3.81 5.50 -0.09
N ARG A 13 -3.22 4.30 -0.08
CA ARG A 13 -2.48 3.80 1.10
C ARG A 13 -1.26 4.64 1.40
N ALA A 14 -0.50 5.06 0.38
CA ALA A 14 0.71 5.86 0.56
C ALA A 14 0.42 7.23 1.17
N ALA A 15 -0.71 7.85 0.81
CA ALA A 15 -1.15 9.12 1.39
C ALA A 15 -1.56 9.00 2.87
N ASP A 16 -2.13 7.87 3.27
CA ASP A 16 -2.71 7.68 4.61
C ASP A 16 -1.78 6.95 5.59
N TYR A 17 -0.63 6.42 5.15
CA TYR A 17 0.30 5.75 6.06
C TYR A 17 0.88 6.73 7.10
N PRO A 18 1.10 6.28 8.35
CA PRO A 18 1.82 7.08 9.34
C PRO A 18 3.24 7.39 8.86
N ALA A 19 3.79 8.51 9.34
CA ALA A 19 5.13 8.95 8.95
C ALA A 19 6.22 7.96 9.38
N LEU A 20 7.26 7.79 8.55
CA LEU A 20 8.38 6.90 8.87
C LEU A 20 9.18 7.33 10.11
N THR A 21 9.11 8.61 10.49
CA THR A 21 9.71 9.13 11.73
C THR A 21 9.07 8.51 12.97
N GLU A 22 7.76 8.26 12.96
CA GLU A 22 7.04 7.57 14.03
C GLU A 22 7.51 6.11 14.17
N LEU A 23 7.83 5.45 13.06
CA LEU A 23 8.45 4.13 13.09
C LEU A 23 9.85 4.16 13.71
N ALA A 24 10.68 5.14 13.31
CA ALA A 24 12.02 5.27 13.86
C ALA A 24 11.99 5.49 15.38
N ASP A 25 11.11 6.36 15.87
CA ASP A 25 10.91 6.57 17.31
C ASP A 25 10.40 5.29 18.00
N ALA A 26 9.40 4.64 17.42
CA ALA A 26 8.86 3.39 17.94
C ALA A 26 9.92 2.27 18.07
N LEU A 27 10.88 2.21 17.15
CA LEU A 27 11.98 1.24 17.20
C LEU A 27 12.98 1.55 18.32
N VAL A 28 13.27 2.84 18.58
CA VAL A 28 14.11 3.25 19.73
C VAL A 28 13.43 2.83 21.04
N HIS A 29 12.13 3.10 21.16
CA HIS A 29 11.34 2.68 22.32
C HIS A 29 11.31 1.16 22.50
N GLN A 30 11.16 0.42 21.40
CA GLN A 30 11.19 -1.04 21.44
C GLN A 30 12.54 -1.57 21.95
N GLN A 31 13.65 -0.98 21.52
CA GLN A 31 14.98 -1.34 22.02
C GLN A 31 15.17 -1.02 23.51
N ALA A 32 14.49 0.01 24.02
CA ALA A 32 14.43 0.32 25.44
C ALA A 32 13.49 -0.59 26.24
N GLY A 33 12.80 -1.54 25.59
CA GLY A 33 11.89 -2.50 26.21
C GLY A 33 10.41 -2.15 26.13
N ASP A 34 10.06 -1.02 25.51
CA ASP A 34 8.65 -0.59 25.33
C ASP A 34 8.19 -0.80 23.88
N GLY A 35 7.48 -1.90 23.62
CA GLY A 35 6.92 -2.23 22.31
C GLY A 35 5.58 -1.55 22.00
N ALA A 36 5.01 -0.75 22.90
CA ALA A 36 3.67 -0.20 22.73
C ALA A 36 3.56 0.72 21.50
N LYS A 37 4.57 1.58 21.29
CA LYS A 37 4.62 2.48 20.14
C LYS A 37 4.70 1.75 18.81
N LEU A 38 5.51 0.70 18.74
CA LEU A 38 5.60 -0.10 17.51
C LEU A 38 4.27 -0.81 17.23
N ARG A 39 3.61 -1.34 18.26
CA ARG A 39 2.31 -1.99 18.09
C ARG A 39 1.25 -1.01 17.58
N ALA A 40 1.22 0.21 18.13
CA ALA A 40 0.34 1.28 17.67
C ALA A 40 0.61 1.67 16.20
N TYR A 41 1.88 1.82 15.81
CA TYR A 41 2.27 2.11 14.42
C TYR A 41 1.79 1.00 13.45
N LEU A 42 1.96 -0.26 13.84
CA LEU A 42 1.52 -1.40 13.04
C LEU A 42 -0.01 -1.48 12.94
N ASP A 43 -0.73 -1.14 14.01
CA ASP A 43 -2.19 -1.07 14.00
C ASP A 43 -2.70 0.04 13.08
N ALA A 44 -2.07 1.22 13.09
CA ALA A 44 -2.38 2.29 12.14
C ALA A 44 -2.16 1.83 10.68
N CYS A 45 -1.04 1.16 10.40
CA CYS A 45 -0.78 0.60 9.07
C CYS A 45 -1.83 -0.45 8.66
N ARG A 46 -2.29 -1.30 9.59
CA ARG A 46 -3.36 -2.27 9.36
C ARG A 46 -4.69 -1.58 9.04
N ALA A 47 -5.03 -0.51 9.76
CA ALA A 47 -6.24 0.28 9.53
C ALA A 47 -6.25 0.91 8.12
N VAL A 48 -5.13 1.48 7.68
CA VAL A 48 -4.98 2.02 6.31
C VAL A 48 -5.16 0.93 5.25
N LYS A 49 -4.57 -0.25 5.46
CA LYS A 49 -4.74 -1.39 4.55
C LYS A 49 -6.16 -1.91 4.50
N ALA A 50 -6.88 -1.90 5.63
CA ALA A 50 -8.28 -2.29 5.72
C ALA A 50 -9.20 -1.27 5.02
N ARG A 51 -8.88 0.04 5.12
CA ARG A 51 -9.61 1.12 4.43
C ARG A 51 -9.50 1.03 2.92
N TYR A 52 -8.35 0.58 2.41
CA TYR A 52 -8.10 0.43 0.99
C TYR A 52 -7.70 -1.02 0.67
N PRO A 53 -8.64 -1.99 0.66
CA PRO A 53 -8.32 -3.40 0.41
C PRO A 53 -7.68 -3.59 -0.98
N LYS A 54 -6.88 -4.67 -1.13
CA LYS A 54 -6.32 -5.04 -2.44
C LYS A 54 -7.48 -5.57 -3.30
N PRO A 55 -7.63 -5.15 -4.55
CA PRO A 55 -8.61 -5.75 -5.45
C PRO A 55 -8.26 -7.24 -5.66
N ASP A 56 -9.28 -8.08 -5.74
CA ASP A 56 -9.10 -9.50 -6.02
C ASP A 56 -8.43 -9.71 -7.39
N PRO A 57 -7.63 -10.79 -7.56
CA PRO A 57 -6.86 -11.02 -8.78
C PRO A 57 -7.72 -11.07 -10.06
N VAL A 58 -9.00 -11.42 -9.93
CA VAL A 58 -9.97 -11.44 -11.04
C VAL A 58 -10.28 -10.05 -11.60
N GLU A 59 -10.07 -8.98 -10.83
CA GLU A 59 -10.21 -7.59 -11.28
C GLU A 59 -8.87 -6.93 -11.68
N SER A 60 -7.73 -7.57 -11.41
CA SER A 60 -6.40 -6.99 -11.66
C SER A 60 -5.75 -7.37 -13.00
N GLU A 61 -6.22 -8.43 -13.68
CA GLU A 61 -5.68 -8.84 -14.99
C GLU A 61 -6.26 -8.04 -16.19
N ALA A 62 -7.30 -7.24 -15.99
CA ALA A 62 -7.81 -6.34 -17.03
C ALA A 62 -6.91 -5.10 -17.27
N SER A 63 -5.83 -4.95 -16.49
CA SER A 63 -4.96 -3.76 -16.48
C SER A 63 -3.49 -4.00 -16.80
N GLU A 64 -3.07 -5.22 -17.16
CA GLU A 64 -1.79 -5.37 -17.86
C GLU A 64 -2.04 -5.30 -19.36
N PRO A 65 -1.57 -4.25 -20.08
CA PRO A 65 -1.38 -4.42 -21.50
C PRO A 65 -0.34 -5.52 -21.65
N LYS A 66 -0.79 -6.71 -22.07
CA LYS A 66 0.09 -7.72 -22.65
C LYS A 66 0.78 -7.04 -23.83
N ILE A 67 2.00 -6.55 -23.64
CA ILE A 67 2.90 -6.27 -24.75
C ILE A 67 3.34 -7.63 -25.27
N SER A 68 2.44 -8.30 -25.96
CA SER A 68 2.72 -9.49 -26.75
C SER A 68 2.03 -9.33 -28.10
N GLU A 69 2.76 -8.79 -29.07
CA GLU A 69 3.06 -9.43 -30.36
C GLU A 69 3.60 -8.35 -31.32
N ARG A 70 4.90 -8.45 -31.67
CA ARG A 70 5.41 -8.92 -32.97
C ARG A 70 5.02 -8.01 -34.15
N LYS A 71 6.01 -7.47 -34.87
CA LYS A 71 6.54 -8.07 -36.12
C LYS A 71 7.64 -7.19 -36.73
N ALA A 72 8.61 -7.87 -37.32
CA ALA A 72 9.66 -7.34 -38.17
C ALA A 72 9.15 -6.42 -39.29
N THR A 73 9.94 -5.40 -39.63
CA THR A 73 10.24 -5.01 -41.02
C THR A 73 11.64 -4.41 -41.06
#